data_AF-A0A6J2XUY9-F1
#
_entry.id   AF-A0A6J2XUY9-F1
#
_cell.length_a   1.000
_cell.length_b   1.000
_cell.length_c   1.000
_cell.angle_alpha   90.00
_cell.angle_beta   90.00
_cell.angle_gamma   90.00
#
_symmetry.space_group_name_H-M   'P 1'
#
loop_
_entity.id
_entity.type
_entity.pdbx_description
1 polymer ?
#
loop_
_entity_poly.entity_id
_entity_poly.type
_entity_poly.pdbx_seq_one_letter_code
_entity_poly.pdbx_strand_id
1 'polypeptide(L)'
;MAGSNVNSTDLDQDTREKLKGDCIGDTLYSESFVLKTLLKLSNVDWNEELEQDLCFLWDMTLEKEVCQYLFQLNYPALACSVISQHTEERLLEIIVGILANILMADCDRKIDDSEIQIVLNSLNFSDPTILTQVMRFIESIAYYVPEKITLIGEEELAKIQFILKNSENNLLLIQTFQTLIKLTDNFKLGENFVTAELYKTSVIGFDTLINMESDDFEIDTEETSMVLKLFLHLLTNICFYVDKYNHDNEISTCLNNSSKIYIIIHKILKYFSHENNLFPLSMNFKEYIGSFLTFFTTRDISITSYLKFNTFSKDFSSICKIINLLYKCKDEVEESFDLVLEFLAYFICSIDKHTILTELQKIEYKRGIVVLNCLKESLKTSSFDISENLKYFFLYFK
;
A
#
# COMPACT_ATOMS: atom_id res chain seq x y z
N MET A 1 10.12 29.91 -23.35
CA MET A 1 9.84 29.03 -24.50
C MET A 1 9.77 27.62 -23.96
N ALA A 2 8.73 26.87 -24.34
CA ALA A 2 8.41 25.56 -23.76
C ALA A 2 9.57 24.57 -23.96
N GLY A 3 10.07 23.99 -22.87
CA GLY A 3 11.01 22.88 -22.88
C GLY A 3 10.29 21.62 -23.35
N SER A 4 10.32 21.35 -24.64
CA SER A 4 9.91 20.06 -25.18
C SER A 4 11.05 19.06 -24.93
N ASN A 5 10.77 18.02 -24.15
CA ASN A 5 11.64 16.85 -24.04
C ASN A 5 11.93 16.32 -25.45
N VAL A 6 13.17 16.50 -25.91
CA VAL A 6 13.60 15.97 -27.20
C VAL A 6 13.83 14.48 -26.99
N ASN A 7 12.99 13.68 -27.64
CA ASN A 7 13.11 12.24 -27.62
C ASN A 7 14.44 11.86 -28.28
N SER A 8 15.18 10.90 -27.72
CA SER A 8 16.53 10.63 -28.22
C SER A 8 16.53 10.26 -29.71
N THR A 9 15.48 9.63 -30.20
CA THR A 9 15.24 9.26 -31.59
C THR A 9 15.11 10.44 -32.57
N ASP A 10 14.90 11.67 -32.08
CA ASP A 10 14.62 12.85 -32.91
C ASP A 10 15.87 13.71 -33.18
N LEU A 11 17.02 13.35 -32.62
CA LEU A 11 18.29 14.05 -32.86
C LEU A 11 19.09 13.38 -33.98
N ASP A 12 19.56 14.19 -34.93
CA ASP A 12 20.48 13.73 -35.97
C ASP A 12 21.83 13.30 -35.38
N GLN A 13 22.52 12.42 -36.11
CA GLN A 13 23.73 11.77 -35.62
C GLN A 13 24.91 12.73 -35.42
N ASP A 14 24.95 13.85 -36.14
CA ASP A 14 26.00 14.88 -36.00
C ASP A 14 25.79 15.72 -34.72
N THR A 15 24.54 16.01 -34.36
CA THR A 15 24.19 16.65 -33.08
C THR A 15 24.51 15.73 -31.89
N ARG A 16 24.21 14.43 -31.99
CA ARG A 16 24.59 13.44 -30.96
C ARG A 16 26.10 13.32 -30.80
N GLU A 17 26.87 13.33 -31.90
CA GLU A 17 28.34 13.24 -31.85
C GLU A 17 29.00 14.48 -31.23
N LYS A 18 28.42 15.67 -31.43
CA LYS A 18 28.91 16.93 -30.82
C LYS A 18 28.61 17.03 -29.31
N LEU A 19 27.52 16.41 -28.85
CA LEU A 19 27.10 16.45 -27.44
C LEU A 19 27.79 15.39 -26.58
N LYS A 20 28.35 14.33 -27.17
CA LYS A 20 28.99 13.20 -26.45
C LYS A 20 29.99 13.58 -25.36
N GLY A 21 30.64 14.74 -25.46
CA GLY A 21 31.63 15.19 -24.47
C GLY A 21 31.04 15.83 -23.21
N ASP A 22 29.75 16.18 -23.21
CA ASP A 22 29.04 16.84 -22.11
C ASP A 22 27.81 16.02 -21.66
N CYS A 23 27.61 14.82 -22.20
CA CYS A 23 26.48 13.95 -21.85
C CYS A 23 26.77 13.15 -20.57
N ILE A 24 25.78 13.05 -19.69
CA ILE A 24 25.82 12.14 -18.53
C ILE A 24 25.49 10.72 -19.00
N GLY A 25 26.49 9.84 -19.00
CA GLY A 25 26.31 8.46 -19.44
C GLY A 25 25.86 8.35 -20.91
N ASP A 26 24.83 7.55 -21.16
CA ASP A 26 24.17 7.40 -22.46
C ASP A 26 22.95 8.34 -22.61
N THR A 27 22.65 9.17 -21.61
CA THR A 27 21.58 10.18 -21.69
C THR A 27 21.95 11.37 -22.57
N LEU A 28 20.94 12.20 -22.90
CA LEU A 28 21.14 13.48 -23.59
C LEU A 28 21.33 14.67 -22.62
N TYR A 29 21.43 14.39 -21.32
CA TYR A 29 21.50 15.43 -20.31
C TYR A 29 22.92 15.96 -20.14
N SER A 30 23.04 17.27 -19.93
CA SER A 30 24.32 18.00 -19.88
C SER A 30 24.95 17.96 -18.48
N GLU A 31 26.19 17.45 -18.39
CA GLU A 31 27.03 17.54 -17.19
C GLU A 31 27.27 19.00 -16.78
N SER A 32 27.56 19.86 -17.76
CA SER A 32 27.78 21.30 -17.53
C SER A 32 26.55 22.01 -16.96
N PHE A 33 25.34 21.62 -17.37
CA PHE A 33 24.11 22.14 -16.78
C PHE A 33 24.04 21.77 -15.30
N VAL A 34 24.19 20.48 -14.98
CA VAL A 34 24.13 19.99 -13.59
C VAL A 34 25.17 20.71 -12.72
N LEU A 35 26.43 20.80 -13.16
CA LEU A 35 27.49 21.46 -12.42
C LEU A 35 27.17 22.94 -12.13
N LYS A 36 26.66 23.68 -13.12
CA LYS A 36 26.27 25.09 -12.94
C LYS A 36 25.11 25.22 -11.93
N THR A 37 24.10 24.36 -12.04
CA THR A 37 22.97 24.34 -11.11
C THR A 37 23.42 24.05 -9.68
N LEU A 38 24.31 23.07 -9.47
CA LEU A 38 24.84 22.75 -8.14
C LEU A 38 25.74 23.86 -7.59
N LEU A 39 26.52 24.55 -8.43
CA LEU A 39 27.30 25.71 -8.01
C LEU A 39 26.39 26.86 -7.56
N LYS A 40 25.31 27.15 -8.30
CA LYS A 40 24.30 28.13 -7.87
C LYS A 40 23.66 27.72 -6.54
N LEU A 41 23.28 26.45 -6.41
CA LEU A 41 22.72 25.89 -5.18
C LEU A 41 23.68 26.03 -3.99
N SER A 42 24.98 25.80 -4.17
CA SER A 42 25.97 25.92 -3.08
C SER A 42 26.14 27.35 -2.54
N ASN A 43 25.82 28.36 -3.35
CA ASN A 43 25.84 29.77 -2.94
C ASN A 43 24.47 30.26 -2.42
N VAL A 44 23.45 29.38 -2.50
CA VAL A 44 22.04 29.55 -2.11
C VAL A 44 21.44 30.92 -2.41
N ASP A 45 21.65 31.41 -3.63
CA ASP A 45 20.90 32.55 -4.17
C ASP A 45 19.54 32.05 -4.69
N TRP A 46 18.63 31.71 -3.77
CA TRP A 46 17.31 31.19 -4.12
C TRP A 46 16.48 32.23 -4.88
N ASN A 47 16.18 31.93 -6.14
CA ASN A 47 15.42 32.77 -7.06
C ASN A 47 14.69 31.91 -8.10
N GLU A 48 13.83 32.53 -8.91
CA GLU A 48 13.03 31.83 -9.93
C GLU A 48 13.88 31.06 -10.95
N GLU A 49 15.07 31.56 -11.30
CA GLU A 49 15.98 30.90 -12.23
C GLU A 49 16.55 29.61 -11.62
N LEU A 50 17.03 29.67 -10.37
CA LEU A 50 17.53 28.50 -9.66
C LEU A 50 16.42 27.48 -9.40
N GLU A 51 15.20 27.93 -9.07
CA GLU A 51 14.04 27.03 -8.94
C GLU A 51 13.78 26.29 -10.24
N GLN A 52 13.76 26.99 -11.37
CA GLN A 52 13.53 26.39 -12.68
C GLN A 52 14.64 25.39 -13.05
N ASP A 53 15.91 25.74 -12.81
CA ASP A 53 17.04 24.86 -13.04
C ASP A 53 16.97 23.59 -12.17
N LEU A 54 16.56 23.73 -10.90
CA LEU A 54 16.42 22.59 -9.98
C LEU A 54 15.20 21.73 -10.29
N CYS A 55 14.09 22.30 -10.76
CA CYS A 55 12.96 21.53 -11.26
C CYS A 55 13.37 20.67 -12.46
N PHE A 56 14.11 21.24 -13.41
CA PHE A 56 14.62 20.49 -14.56
C PHE A 56 15.59 19.40 -14.10
N LEU A 57 16.48 19.70 -13.15
CA LEU A 57 17.36 18.69 -12.55
C LEU A 57 16.58 17.56 -11.86
N TRP A 58 15.48 17.88 -11.17
CA TRP A 58 14.62 16.88 -10.55
C TRP A 58 14.00 15.96 -11.61
N ASP A 59 13.48 16.49 -12.71
CA ASP A 59 12.98 15.66 -13.82
C ASP A 59 14.07 14.76 -14.41
N MET A 60 15.31 15.27 -14.53
CA MET A 60 16.46 14.48 -15.00
C MET A 60 16.78 13.29 -14.09
N THR A 61 16.49 13.39 -12.79
CA THR A 61 16.78 12.31 -11.81
C THR A 61 15.84 11.11 -11.91
N LEU A 62 14.92 11.09 -12.88
CA LEU A 62 14.25 9.86 -13.28
C LEU A 62 15.21 8.88 -13.97
N GLU A 63 16.30 9.38 -14.57
CA GLU A 63 17.33 8.54 -15.18
C GLU A 63 18.39 8.11 -14.16
N LYS A 64 18.65 6.79 -14.07
CA LYS A 64 19.61 6.20 -13.12
C LYS A 64 21.01 6.82 -13.26
N GLU A 65 21.46 7.07 -14.48
CA GLU A 65 22.79 7.62 -14.76
C GLU A 65 22.96 9.04 -14.21
N VAL A 66 21.90 9.85 -14.22
CA VAL A 66 21.89 11.21 -13.63
C VAL A 66 21.99 11.13 -12.11
N CYS A 67 21.24 10.22 -11.47
CA CYS A 67 21.35 10.01 -10.03
C CYS A 67 22.76 9.56 -9.61
N GLN A 68 23.36 8.63 -10.36
CA GLN A 68 24.73 8.17 -10.13
C GLN A 68 25.74 9.32 -10.28
N TYR A 69 25.58 10.16 -11.30
CA TYR A 69 26.41 11.34 -11.50
C TYR A 69 26.27 12.36 -10.35
N LEU A 70 25.05 12.67 -9.91
CA LEU A 70 24.81 13.53 -8.74
C LEU A 70 25.43 12.96 -7.47
N PHE A 71 25.38 11.64 -7.28
CA PHE A 71 26.04 10.98 -6.16
C PHE A 71 27.56 11.17 -6.22
N GLN A 72 28.17 11.00 -7.40
CA GLN A 72 29.62 11.22 -7.60
C GLN A 72 30.03 12.67 -7.28
N LEU A 73 29.15 13.64 -7.56
CA LEU A 73 29.32 15.05 -7.21
C LEU A 73 29.03 15.38 -5.74
N ASN A 74 28.80 14.37 -4.89
CA ASN A 74 28.49 14.52 -3.47
C ASN A 74 27.23 15.35 -3.21
N TYR A 75 26.21 15.20 -4.07
CA TYR A 75 24.92 15.86 -3.91
C TYR A 75 24.26 15.58 -2.54
N PRO A 76 24.31 14.35 -1.95
CA PRO A 76 23.69 14.11 -0.65
C PRO A 76 24.14 15.06 0.46
N ALA A 77 25.44 15.31 0.57
CA ALA A 77 25.99 16.23 1.54
C ALA A 77 25.58 17.68 1.26
N LEU A 78 25.58 18.10 -0.01
CA LEU A 78 25.12 19.44 -0.42
C LEU A 78 23.65 19.64 -0.07
N ALA A 79 22.80 18.67 -0.41
CA ALA A 79 21.37 18.68 -0.11
C ALA A 79 21.12 18.78 1.39
N CYS A 80 21.84 18.00 2.22
CA CYS A 80 21.73 18.07 3.68
C CYS A 80 22.16 19.43 4.24
N SER A 81 23.19 20.07 3.66
CA SER A 81 23.58 21.43 4.01
C SER A 81 22.45 22.43 3.73
N VAL A 82 21.80 22.31 2.57
CA VAL A 82 20.67 23.17 2.19
C VAL A 82 19.49 22.95 3.14
N ILE A 83 19.09 21.70 3.38
CA ILE A 83 17.99 21.35 4.30
C ILE A 83 18.20 21.93 5.70
N SER A 84 19.44 21.95 6.18
CA SER A 84 19.77 22.44 7.52
C SER A 84 19.81 23.97 7.65
N GLN A 85 19.91 24.69 6.53
CA GLN A 85 20.15 26.14 6.51
C GLN A 85 18.98 26.95 5.95
N HIS A 86 18.05 26.30 5.25
CA HIS A 86 16.97 26.94 4.49
C HIS A 86 15.60 26.47 4.96
N THR A 87 14.59 27.31 4.70
CA THR A 87 13.20 27.07 5.11
C THR A 87 12.21 27.26 3.97
N GLU A 88 12.68 27.63 2.79
CA GLU A 88 11.87 27.84 1.59
C GLU A 88 11.25 26.51 1.15
N GLU A 89 9.93 26.38 1.32
CA GLU A 89 9.21 25.10 1.18
C GLU A 89 9.44 24.45 -0.18
N ARG A 90 9.34 25.23 -1.26
CA ARG A 90 9.56 24.74 -2.63
C ARG A 90 10.99 24.28 -2.88
N LEU A 91 11.99 24.96 -2.31
CA LEU A 91 13.38 24.51 -2.38
C LEU A 91 13.53 23.17 -1.67
N LEU A 92 13.06 23.07 -0.42
CA LEU A 92 13.18 21.86 0.38
C LEU A 92 12.44 20.67 -0.26
N GLU A 93 11.26 20.90 -0.83
CA GLU A 93 10.51 19.90 -1.60
C GLU A 93 11.37 19.33 -2.73
N ILE A 94 11.96 20.19 -3.58
CA ILE A 94 12.77 19.76 -4.71
C ILE A 94 14.02 19.00 -4.24
N ILE A 95 14.72 19.52 -3.22
CA ILE A 95 15.96 18.92 -2.71
C ILE A 95 15.70 17.52 -2.13
N VAL A 96 14.65 17.37 -1.31
CA VAL A 96 14.28 16.06 -0.75
C VAL A 96 13.77 15.11 -1.86
N GLY A 97 13.05 15.63 -2.84
CA GLY A 97 12.58 14.87 -4.00
C GLY A 97 13.72 14.27 -4.83
N ILE A 98 14.78 15.04 -5.06
CA ILE A 98 16.00 14.56 -5.74
C ILE A 98 16.71 13.50 -4.89
N LEU A 99 16.84 13.71 -3.57
CA LEU A 99 17.43 12.72 -2.67
C LEU A 99 16.68 11.39 -2.66
N ALA A 100 15.35 11.42 -2.69
CA ALA A 100 14.53 10.22 -2.79
C ALA A 100 14.83 9.45 -4.08
N ASN A 101 14.95 10.14 -5.22
CA ASN A 101 15.30 9.51 -6.50
C ASN A 101 16.73 8.93 -6.49
N ILE A 102 17.69 9.61 -5.85
CA ILE A 102 19.07 9.12 -5.71
C ILE A 102 19.11 7.82 -4.91
N LEU A 103 18.32 7.68 -3.84
CA LEU A 103 18.27 6.43 -3.07
C LEU A 103 17.73 5.24 -3.87
N MET A 104 16.85 5.49 -4.83
CA MET A 104 16.34 4.45 -5.73
C MET A 104 17.35 4.06 -6.81
N ALA A 105 18.30 4.94 -7.12
CA ALA A 105 19.37 4.63 -8.03
C ALA A 105 20.41 3.77 -7.30
N ASP A 106 20.64 2.57 -7.83
CA ASP A 106 21.69 1.65 -7.40
C ASP A 106 23.08 2.28 -7.63
N CYS A 107 23.47 3.11 -6.67
CA CYS A 107 24.73 3.83 -6.58
C CYS A 107 25.73 2.97 -5.79
N ASP A 108 26.98 2.89 -6.25
CA ASP A 108 28.04 2.10 -5.60
C ASP A 108 28.35 2.52 -4.16
N ARG A 109 27.97 3.75 -3.81
CA ARG A 109 28.11 4.33 -2.47
C ARG A 109 26.73 4.53 -1.86
N LYS A 110 26.66 4.31 -0.54
CA LYS A 110 25.44 4.51 0.25
C LYS A 110 25.48 5.88 0.90
N ILE A 111 24.31 6.49 1.02
CA ILE A 111 24.11 7.71 1.80
C ILE A 111 24.49 7.44 3.27
N ASP A 112 25.04 8.44 3.95
CA ASP A 112 25.50 8.31 5.33
C ASP A 112 24.32 8.38 6.33
N ASP A 113 24.47 7.74 7.50
CA ASP A 113 23.43 7.73 8.54
C ASP A 113 23.06 9.15 9.01
N SER A 114 24.06 10.04 9.10
CA SER A 114 23.84 11.44 9.46
C SER A 114 23.04 12.20 8.41
N GLU A 115 23.24 11.89 7.13
CA GLU A 115 22.50 12.50 6.02
C GLU A 115 21.04 12.02 6.03
N ILE A 116 20.82 10.72 6.24
CA ILE A 116 19.48 10.16 6.44
C ILE A 116 18.78 10.86 7.61
N GLN A 117 19.44 11.02 8.75
CA GLN A 117 18.84 11.66 9.92
C GLN A 117 18.45 13.12 9.65
N ILE A 118 19.24 13.86 8.87
CA ILE A 118 18.90 15.23 8.45
C ILE A 118 17.61 15.24 7.62
N VAL A 119 17.44 14.30 6.70
CA VAL A 119 16.19 14.19 5.92
C VAL A 119 15.01 13.73 6.79
N LEU A 120 15.21 12.80 7.72
CA LEU A 120 14.17 12.38 8.67
C LEU A 120 13.72 13.55 9.57
N ASN A 121 14.62 14.47 9.93
CA ASN A 121 14.27 15.67 10.68
C ASN A 121 13.32 16.61 9.91
N SER A 122 13.23 16.48 8.58
CA SER A 122 12.25 17.20 7.76
C SER A 122 10.80 16.74 8.00
N LEU A 123 10.57 15.65 8.74
CA LEU A 123 9.23 15.32 9.28
C LEU A 123 8.68 16.40 10.23
N ASN A 124 9.50 17.34 10.68
CA ASN A 124 9.06 18.46 11.52
C ASN A 124 8.43 19.61 10.72
N PHE A 125 8.53 19.61 9.38
CA PHE A 125 7.84 20.59 8.56
C PHE A 125 6.34 20.29 8.51
N SER A 126 5.52 21.33 8.36
CA SER A 126 4.07 21.20 8.22
C SER A 126 3.60 21.13 6.77
N ASP A 127 4.46 21.51 5.82
CA ASP A 127 4.10 21.56 4.42
C ASP A 127 3.88 20.15 3.84
N PRO A 128 2.70 19.85 3.27
CA PRO A 128 2.40 18.52 2.75
C PRO A 128 3.29 18.08 1.59
N THR A 129 3.82 19.01 0.78
CA THR A 129 4.65 18.65 -0.38
C THR A 129 6.03 18.17 0.07
N ILE A 130 6.65 18.87 1.04
CA ILE A 130 7.90 18.42 1.68
C ILE A 130 7.67 17.07 2.34
N LEU A 131 6.63 16.93 3.16
CA LEU A 131 6.33 15.67 3.86
C LEU A 131 6.08 14.52 2.88
N THR A 132 5.47 14.77 1.72
CA THR A 132 5.28 13.76 0.68
C THR A 132 6.63 13.27 0.16
N GLN A 133 7.59 14.16 -0.08
CA GLN A 133 8.93 13.76 -0.50
C GLN A 133 9.70 13.03 0.61
N VAL A 134 9.52 13.42 1.87
CA VAL A 134 10.11 12.70 3.01
C VAL A 134 9.53 11.29 3.12
N MET A 135 8.22 11.11 2.91
CA MET A 135 7.60 9.78 2.85
C MET A 135 8.19 8.94 1.70
N ARG A 136 8.35 9.50 0.50
CA ARG A 136 9.02 8.82 -0.63
C ARG A 136 10.47 8.42 -0.31
N PHE A 137 11.18 9.27 0.41
CA PHE A 137 12.54 8.99 0.86
C PHE A 137 12.57 7.82 1.86
N ILE A 138 11.66 7.81 2.85
CA ILE A 138 11.52 6.72 3.82
C ILE A 138 11.12 5.41 3.12
N GLU A 139 10.21 5.46 2.14
CA GLU A 139 9.84 4.30 1.33
C GLU A 139 11.07 3.75 0.60
N SER A 140 11.90 4.62 0.04
CA SER A 140 13.13 4.27 -0.66
C SER A 140 14.14 3.60 0.29
N ILE A 141 14.25 4.09 1.53
CA ILE A 141 15.04 3.41 2.58
C ILE A 141 14.52 1.99 2.81
N ALA A 142 13.21 1.86 3.00
CA ALA A 142 12.59 0.57 3.31
C ALA A 142 12.76 -0.48 2.21
N TYR A 143 12.92 -0.04 0.96
CA TYR A 143 13.06 -0.93 -0.19
C TYR A 143 14.53 -1.17 -0.59
N TYR A 144 15.32 -0.12 -0.77
CA TYR A 144 16.66 -0.20 -1.39
C TYR A 144 17.80 -0.33 -0.39
N VAL A 145 17.64 0.20 0.83
CA VAL A 145 18.67 0.13 1.89
C VAL A 145 18.04 -0.32 3.22
N PRO A 146 17.39 -1.50 3.26
CA PRO A 146 16.60 -1.94 4.41
C PRO A 146 17.42 -2.06 5.71
N GLU A 147 18.75 -2.22 5.63
CA GLU A 147 19.62 -2.18 6.81
C GLU A 147 19.61 -0.83 7.55
N LYS A 148 19.14 0.24 6.91
CA LYS A 148 19.05 1.60 7.48
C LYS A 148 17.70 1.89 8.14
N ILE A 149 16.72 0.98 8.07
CA ILE A 149 15.40 1.15 8.69
C ILE A 149 15.50 1.35 10.21
N THR A 150 16.58 0.88 10.85
CA THR A 150 16.85 1.09 12.28
C THR A 150 17.00 2.56 12.67
N LEU A 151 17.21 3.46 11.70
CA LEU A 151 17.24 4.91 11.92
C LEU A 151 15.83 5.52 12.09
N ILE A 152 14.78 4.77 11.74
CA ILE A 152 13.39 5.19 11.91
C ILE A 152 12.95 4.71 13.29
N GLY A 153 12.95 5.62 14.26
CA GLY A 153 12.64 5.34 15.65
C GLY A 153 11.22 5.73 16.04
N GLU A 154 11.00 5.78 17.35
CA GLU A 154 9.70 6.13 17.95
C GLU A 154 9.26 7.54 17.57
N GLU A 155 10.18 8.50 17.49
CA GLU A 155 9.88 9.90 17.15
C GLU A 155 9.39 10.03 15.70
N GLU A 156 10.08 9.40 14.75
CA GLU A 156 9.68 9.39 13.34
C GLU A 156 8.31 8.70 13.16
N LEU A 157 8.09 7.57 13.84
CA LEU A 157 6.81 6.87 13.80
C LEU A 157 5.68 7.71 14.38
N ALA A 158 5.91 8.44 15.48
CA ALA A 158 4.92 9.33 16.05
C ALA A 158 4.53 10.45 15.06
N LYS A 159 5.48 10.96 14.27
CA LYS A 159 5.20 11.95 13.21
C LYS A 159 4.42 11.34 12.04
N ILE A 160 4.75 10.11 11.63
CA ILE A 160 3.97 9.39 10.60
C ILE A 160 2.53 9.15 11.06
N GLN A 161 2.33 8.75 12.31
CA GLN A 161 1.00 8.60 12.91
C GLN A 161 0.27 9.95 13.02
N PHE A 162 0.98 11.04 13.31
CA PHE A 162 0.43 12.38 13.30
C PHE A 162 -0.07 12.79 11.91
N ILE A 163 0.67 12.48 10.84
CA ILE A 163 0.24 12.71 9.44
C ILE A 163 -1.07 11.96 9.17
N LEU A 164 -1.12 10.65 9.46
CA LEU A 164 -2.32 9.84 9.24
C LEU A 164 -3.55 10.37 9.99
N LYS A 165 -3.34 10.92 11.19
CA LYS A 165 -4.41 11.41 12.06
C LYS A 165 -4.94 12.79 11.66
N ASN A 166 -4.11 13.65 11.07
CA ASN A 166 -4.43 15.08 10.92
C ASN A 166 -4.34 15.62 9.49
N SER A 167 -3.74 14.91 8.54
CA SER A 167 -3.63 15.40 7.17
C SER A 167 -4.97 15.31 6.43
N GLU A 168 -5.33 16.37 5.71
CA GLU A 168 -6.40 16.40 4.71
C GLU A 168 -5.85 16.33 3.27
N ASN A 169 -4.53 16.23 3.11
CA ASN A 169 -3.90 16.12 1.81
C ASN A 169 -3.87 14.65 1.35
N ASN A 170 -4.66 14.34 0.31
CA ASN A 170 -4.79 12.97 -0.22
C ASN A 170 -3.46 12.39 -0.70
N LEU A 171 -2.64 13.18 -1.41
CA LEU A 171 -1.35 12.72 -1.95
C LEU A 171 -0.40 12.33 -0.81
N LEU A 172 -0.32 13.14 0.23
CA LEU A 172 0.49 12.84 1.42
C LEU A 172 -0.01 11.58 2.12
N LEU A 173 -1.33 11.42 2.31
CA LEU A 173 -1.89 10.24 2.96
C LEU A 173 -1.63 8.97 2.13
N ILE A 174 -1.86 9.00 0.82
CA ILE A 174 -1.58 7.88 -0.09
C ILE A 174 -0.11 7.46 -0.01
N GLN A 175 0.80 8.43 -0.10
CA GLN A 175 2.24 8.18 0.00
C GLN A 175 2.63 7.66 1.40
N THR A 176 1.96 8.13 2.46
CA THR A 176 2.18 7.64 3.83
C THR A 176 1.78 6.17 3.97
N PHE A 177 0.65 5.76 3.38
CA PHE A 177 0.25 4.36 3.34
C PHE A 177 1.25 3.49 2.57
N GLN A 178 1.68 3.94 1.38
CA GLN A 178 2.71 3.24 0.59
C GLN A 178 3.99 3.02 1.40
N THR A 179 4.43 4.07 2.10
CA THR A 179 5.60 4.04 2.98
C THR A 179 5.43 3.04 4.12
N LEU A 180 4.30 3.08 4.82
CA LEU A 180 4.01 2.14 5.93
C LEU A 180 3.92 0.69 5.47
N ILE A 181 3.37 0.43 4.28
CA ILE A 181 3.37 -0.91 3.69
C ILE A 181 4.80 -1.40 3.52
N LYS A 182 5.71 -0.57 2.95
CA LYS A 182 7.11 -0.96 2.77
C LYS A 182 7.87 -1.14 4.08
N LEU A 183 7.58 -0.32 5.09
CA LEU A 183 8.19 -0.44 6.42
C LEU A 183 7.74 -1.73 7.14
N THR A 184 6.47 -2.09 7.01
CA THR A 184 5.90 -3.28 7.67
C THR A 184 6.06 -4.56 6.84
N ASP A 185 6.47 -4.46 5.58
CA ASP A 185 6.71 -5.61 4.72
C ASP A 185 7.79 -6.52 5.30
N ASN A 186 7.56 -7.84 5.27
CA ASN A 186 8.52 -8.86 5.70
C ASN A 186 9.16 -8.63 7.09
N PHE A 187 8.43 -8.00 8.00
CA PHE A 187 8.87 -7.70 9.36
C PHE A 187 10.09 -6.76 9.46
N LYS A 188 10.26 -5.87 8.48
CA LYS A 188 11.39 -4.93 8.43
C LYS A 188 11.39 -3.92 9.58
N LEU A 189 10.23 -3.35 9.90
CA LEU A 189 10.07 -2.47 11.04
C LEU A 189 10.11 -3.29 12.34
N GLY A 190 10.79 -2.77 13.37
CA GLY A 190 10.86 -3.43 14.66
C GLY A 190 9.48 -3.71 15.25
N GLU A 191 9.31 -4.89 15.86
CA GLU A 191 8.03 -5.38 16.38
C GLU A 191 7.34 -4.41 17.36
N ASN A 192 8.12 -3.68 18.15
CA ASN A 192 7.62 -2.69 19.12
C ASN A 192 6.98 -1.45 18.47
N PHE A 193 7.19 -1.22 17.18
CA PHE A 193 6.64 -0.06 16.46
C PHE A 193 5.32 -0.35 15.74
N VAL A 194 4.97 -1.64 15.57
CA VAL A 194 3.65 -2.04 15.05
C VAL A 194 2.70 -2.13 16.22
N THR A 195 2.06 -1.00 16.55
CA THR A 195 1.25 -0.84 17.77
C THR A 195 -0.24 -0.66 17.47
N ALA A 196 -1.07 -0.70 18.52
CA ALA A 196 -2.50 -0.41 18.41
C ALA A 196 -2.76 1.02 17.92
N GLU A 197 -1.88 1.97 18.27
CA GLU A 197 -2.00 3.36 17.80
C GLU A 197 -1.70 3.50 16.30
N LEU A 198 -0.72 2.76 15.78
CA LEU A 198 -0.45 2.72 14.34
C LEU A 198 -1.68 2.24 13.56
N TYR A 199 -2.34 1.19 14.05
CA TYR A 199 -3.58 0.70 13.48
C TYR A 199 -4.70 1.75 13.55
N LYS A 200 -4.96 2.33 14.74
CA LYS A 200 -6.02 3.33 14.95
C LYS A 200 -5.84 4.55 14.04
N THR A 201 -4.62 5.09 13.96
CA THR A 201 -4.32 6.23 13.08
C THR A 201 -4.42 5.88 11.60
N SER A 202 -4.06 4.65 11.22
CA SER A 202 -4.26 4.15 9.85
C SER A 202 -5.75 4.07 9.47
N VAL A 203 -6.63 3.68 10.40
CA VAL A 203 -8.08 3.74 10.16
C VAL A 203 -8.55 5.18 9.95
N ILE A 204 -8.05 6.13 10.75
CA ILE A 204 -8.38 7.56 10.59
C ILE A 204 -7.93 8.09 9.23
N GLY A 205 -6.68 7.84 8.84
CA GLY A 205 -6.16 8.29 7.54
C GLY A 205 -6.91 7.67 6.35
N PHE A 206 -7.33 6.41 6.48
CA PHE A 206 -8.17 5.74 5.49
C PHE A 206 -9.56 6.39 5.37
N ASP A 207 -10.17 6.74 6.51
CA ASP A 207 -11.48 7.40 6.56
C ASP A 207 -11.46 8.79 5.92
N THR A 208 -10.34 9.50 6.02
CA THR A 208 -10.15 10.78 5.32
C THR A 208 -10.10 10.60 3.80
N LEU A 209 -9.50 9.50 3.31
CA LEU A 209 -9.38 9.22 1.88
C LEU A 209 -10.66 8.69 1.25
N ILE A 210 -11.47 7.91 1.99
CA ILE A 210 -12.68 7.28 1.47
C ILE A 210 -13.90 7.65 2.30
N ASN A 211 -14.87 8.32 1.67
CA ASN A 211 -16.19 8.52 2.25
C ASN A 211 -17.00 7.21 2.21
N MET A 212 -16.91 6.45 3.29
CA MET A 212 -17.63 5.18 3.47
C MET A 212 -19.08 5.36 3.94
N GLU A 213 -19.59 6.58 4.10
CA GLU A 213 -20.96 6.83 4.57
C GLU A 213 -22.01 6.76 3.44
N SER A 214 -21.59 6.84 2.16
CA SER A 214 -22.51 6.67 1.04
C SER A 214 -22.95 5.21 0.90
N ASP A 215 -24.24 5.01 0.63
CA ASP A 215 -24.79 3.71 0.22
C ASP A 215 -24.36 3.35 -1.21
N ASP A 216 -24.08 4.38 -2.04
CA ASP A 216 -23.57 4.30 -3.41
C ASP A 216 -22.04 4.13 -3.43
N PHE A 217 -21.52 3.18 -2.67
CA PHE A 217 -20.10 2.88 -2.63
C PHE A 217 -19.66 2.16 -3.91
N GLU A 218 -19.12 2.92 -4.85
CA GLU A 218 -18.55 2.44 -6.11
C GLU A 218 -17.08 2.07 -5.91
N ILE A 219 -16.79 0.76 -5.95
CA ILE A 219 -15.45 0.19 -5.75
C ILE A 219 -14.57 0.35 -6.99
N ASP A 220 -15.19 0.53 -8.15
CA ASP A 220 -14.57 0.54 -9.47
C ASP A 220 -13.89 1.84 -9.86
N THR A 221 -13.99 2.92 -9.07
CA THR A 221 -13.14 4.08 -9.33
C THR A 221 -11.68 3.69 -9.04
N GLU A 222 -10.78 4.10 -9.93
CA GLU A 222 -9.35 3.78 -9.81
C GLU A 222 -8.77 4.27 -8.47
N GLU A 223 -9.20 5.45 -8.02
CA GLU A 223 -8.81 6.04 -6.74
C GLU A 223 -9.31 5.21 -5.54
N THR A 224 -10.61 4.88 -5.47
CA THR A 224 -11.17 4.07 -4.38
C THR A 224 -10.49 2.71 -4.33
N SER A 225 -10.31 2.06 -5.48
CA SER A 225 -9.65 0.77 -5.56
C SER A 225 -8.19 0.83 -5.11
N MET A 226 -7.45 1.88 -5.47
CA MET A 226 -6.07 2.08 -5.02
C MET A 226 -6.00 2.24 -3.49
N VAL A 227 -6.84 3.10 -2.91
CA VAL A 227 -6.83 3.34 -1.47
C VAL A 227 -7.25 2.10 -0.68
N LEU A 228 -8.27 1.36 -1.13
CA LEU A 228 -8.64 0.07 -0.53
C LEU A 228 -7.48 -0.92 -0.53
N LYS A 229 -6.77 -1.05 -1.66
CA LYS A 229 -5.61 -1.92 -1.79
C LYS A 229 -4.51 -1.54 -0.80
N LEU A 230 -4.20 -0.25 -0.68
CA LEU A 230 -3.19 0.23 0.26
C LEU A 230 -3.57 -0.10 1.71
N PHE A 231 -4.80 0.20 2.10
CA PHE A 231 -5.27 -0.06 3.47
C PHE A 231 -5.29 -1.56 3.81
N LEU A 232 -5.82 -2.40 2.91
CA LEU A 232 -5.90 -3.84 3.12
C LEU A 232 -4.51 -4.52 3.13
N HIS A 233 -3.56 -4.01 2.36
CA HIS A 233 -2.18 -4.48 2.40
C HIS A 233 -1.54 -4.13 3.75
N LEU A 234 -1.66 -2.88 4.21
CA LEU A 234 -1.14 -2.50 5.52
C LEU A 234 -1.79 -3.32 6.65
N LEU A 235 -3.11 -3.54 6.58
CA LEU A 235 -3.83 -4.40 7.52
C LEU A 235 -3.28 -5.83 7.52
N THR A 236 -3.01 -6.39 6.34
CA THR A 236 -2.41 -7.72 6.18
C THR A 236 -1.03 -7.80 6.84
N ASN A 237 -0.19 -6.78 6.65
CA ASN A 237 1.11 -6.73 7.32
C ASN A 237 0.94 -6.69 8.84
N ILE A 238 0.07 -5.83 9.37
CA ILE A 238 -0.22 -5.76 10.81
C ILE A 238 -0.68 -7.13 11.35
N CYS A 239 -1.55 -7.82 10.62
CA CYS A 239 -2.01 -9.17 10.97
C CYS A 239 -0.85 -10.17 11.05
N PHE A 240 0.07 -10.15 10.09
CA PHE A 240 1.27 -10.99 10.16
C PHE A 240 2.15 -10.68 11.37
N TYR A 241 2.27 -9.41 11.77
CA TYR A 241 2.97 -9.07 13.01
C TYR A 241 2.26 -9.66 14.23
N VAL A 242 0.94 -9.52 14.33
CA VAL A 242 0.15 -10.12 15.42
C VAL A 242 0.40 -11.63 15.51
N ASP A 243 0.31 -12.34 14.39
CA ASP A 243 0.51 -13.79 14.33
C ASP A 243 1.90 -14.24 14.76
N LYS A 244 2.93 -13.55 14.27
CA LYS A 244 4.32 -13.94 14.49
C LYS A 244 4.79 -13.63 15.90
N TYR A 245 4.41 -12.46 16.40
CA TYR A 245 5.06 -11.84 17.53
C TYR A 245 4.19 -11.84 18.80
N ASN A 246 2.86 -11.83 18.65
CA ASN A 246 1.91 -11.95 19.76
C ASN A 246 2.19 -11.00 20.94
N HIS A 247 2.69 -9.78 20.67
CA HIS A 247 3.25 -8.91 21.71
C HIS A 247 2.21 -8.10 22.48
N ASP A 248 1.08 -7.77 21.86
CA ASP A 248 0.11 -6.84 22.45
C ASP A 248 -1.33 -7.24 22.14
N ASN A 249 -2.05 -7.69 23.18
CA ASN A 249 -3.48 -7.96 23.11
C ASN A 249 -4.29 -6.71 22.71
N GLU A 250 -3.74 -5.50 22.86
CA GLU A 250 -4.42 -4.26 22.48
C GLU A 250 -4.62 -4.18 20.96
N ILE A 251 -3.66 -4.62 20.15
CA ILE A 251 -3.80 -4.62 18.68
C ILE A 251 -4.93 -5.56 18.27
N SER A 252 -4.88 -6.82 18.72
CA SER A 252 -5.93 -7.81 18.44
C SER A 252 -7.29 -7.35 18.96
N THR A 253 -7.33 -6.66 20.10
CA THR A 253 -8.56 -6.05 20.64
C THR A 253 -9.09 -4.94 19.73
N CYS A 254 -8.23 -4.08 19.21
CA CYS A 254 -8.62 -3.02 18.27
C CYS A 254 -9.13 -3.60 16.95
N LEU A 255 -8.44 -4.60 16.40
CA LEU A 255 -8.84 -5.30 15.18
C LEU A 255 -10.21 -5.97 15.35
N ASN A 256 -10.42 -6.70 16.45
CA ASN A 256 -11.70 -7.35 16.76
C ASN A 256 -12.87 -6.37 16.84
N ASN A 257 -12.64 -5.20 17.43
CA ASN A 257 -13.68 -4.20 17.67
C ASN A 257 -13.85 -3.20 16.53
N SER A 258 -13.10 -3.35 15.44
CA SER A 258 -13.15 -2.42 14.31
C SER A 258 -14.36 -2.67 13.42
N SER A 259 -15.44 -1.93 13.69
CA SER A 259 -16.62 -1.88 12.81
C SER A 259 -16.24 -1.54 11.37
N LYS A 260 -15.20 -0.72 11.18
CA LYS A 260 -14.79 -0.23 9.87
C LYS A 260 -14.31 -1.35 8.94
N ILE A 261 -13.47 -2.25 9.44
CA ILE A 261 -12.99 -3.41 8.65
C ILE A 261 -14.19 -4.24 8.19
N TYR A 262 -15.13 -4.55 9.08
CA TYR A 262 -16.29 -5.35 8.73
C TYR A 262 -17.22 -4.65 7.73
N ILE A 263 -17.36 -3.32 7.79
CA ILE A 263 -18.09 -2.54 6.80
C ILE A 263 -17.39 -2.59 5.43
N ILE A 264 -16.06 -2.48 5.38
CA ILE A 264 -15.27 -2.60 4.14
C ILE A 264 -15.48 -3.98 3.51
N ILE A 265 -15.34 -5.05 4.31
CA ILE A 265 -15.55 -6.43 3.88
C ILE A 265 -16.98 -6.60 3.35
N HIS A 266 -17.99 -6.11 4.08
CA HIS A 266 -19.38 -6.17 3.65
C HIS A 266 -19.61 -5.51 2.29
N LYS A 267 -19.10 -4.29 2.14
CA LYS A 267 -19.25 -3.50 0.91
C LYS A 267 -18.56 -4.17 -0.28
N ILE A 268 -17.34 -4.66 -0.12
CA ILE A 268 -16.59 -5.40 -1.15
C ILE A 268 -17.32 -6.69 -1.55
N LEU A 269 -17.71 -7.53 -0.58
CA LEU A 269 -18.42 -8.78 -0.88
C LEU A 269 -19.77 -8.53 -1.55
N LYS A 270 -20.52 -7.52 -1.10
CA LYS A 270 -21.79 -7.12 -1.72
C LYS A 270 -21.58 -6.69 -3.17
N TYR A 271 -20.58 -5.83 -3.43
CA TYR A 271 -20.27 -5.33 -4.77
C TYR A 271 -19.96 -6.48 -5.74
N PHE A 272 -19.04 -7.37 -5.37
CA PHE A 272 -18.63 -8.52 -6.20
C PHE A 272 -19.66 -9.65 -6.25
N SER A 273 -20.74 -9.59 -5.46
CA SER A 273 -21.85 -10.57 -5.56
C SER A 273 -22.71 -10.39 -6.82
N HIS A 274 -22.48 -9.34 -7.59
CA HIS A 274 -23.14 -9.05 -8.86
C HIS A 274 -22.23 -9.43 -10.03
N GLU A 275 -22.78 -10.15 -11.02
CA GLU A 275 -22.03 -10.69 -12.17
C GLU A 275 -21.29 -9.60 -12.96
N ASN A 276 -21.93 -8.45 -13.20
CA ASN A 276 -21.34 -7.33 -13.94
C ASN A 276 -20.16 -6.66 -13.23
N ASN A 277 -20.05 -6.84 -11.91
CA ASN A 277 -18.99 -6.25 -11.09
C ASN A 277 -17.85 -7.25 -10.84
N LEU A 278 -18.16 -8.55 -10.90
CA LEU A 278 -17.20 -9.63 -10.76
C LEU A 278 -16.43 -9.91 -12.04
N PHE A 279 -17.07 -9.72 -13.20
CA PHE A 279 -16.47 -10.02 -14.50
C PHE A 279 -16.32 -8.76 -15.37
N PRO A 280 -15.17 -8.58 -16.07
CA PRO A 280 -13.99 -9.45 -16.04
C PRO A 280 -13.31 -9.44 -14.67
N LEU A 281 -12.73 -10.58 -14.27
CA LEU A 281 -12.15 -10.73 -12.95
C LEU A 281 -10.94 -9.82 -12.79
N SER A 282 -11.01 -8.84 -11.90
CA SER A 282 -9.92 -7.93 -11.62
C SER A 282 -8.87 -8.59 -10.71
N MET A 283 -7.60 -8.20 -10.88
CA MET A 283 -6.53 -8.65 -9.96
C MET A 283 -6.81 -8.21 -8.51
N ASN A 284 -7.47 -7.06 -8.34
CA ASN A 284 -7.85 -6.50 -7.05
C ASN A 284 -8.81 -7.41 -6.28
N PHE A 285 -9.73 -8.11 -6.97
CA PHE A 285 -10.65 -9.04 -6.32
C PHE A 285 -9.90 -10.12 -5.52
N LYS A 286 -8.90 -10.76 -6.14
CA LYS A 286 -8.09 -11.79 -5.49
C LYS A 286 -7.34 -11.24 -4.27
N GLU A 287 -6.73 -10.07 -4.41
CA GLU A 287 -6.01 -9.40 -3.32
C GLU A 287 -6.94 -9.06 -2.13
N TYR A 288 -8.17 -8.63 -2.40
CA TYR A 288 -9.15 -8.34 -1.34
C TYR A 288 -9.56 -9.59 -0.57
N ILE A 289 -9.95 -10.66 -1.27
CA ILE A 289 -10.36 -11.90 -0.60
C ILE A 289 -9.18 -12.50 0.19
N GLY A 290 -7.95 -12.43 -0.36
CA GLY A 290 -6.75 -12.86 0.35
C GLY A 290 -6.51 -12.07 1.64
N SER A 291 -6.67 -10.74 1.59
CA SER A 291 -6.54 -9.88 2.77
C SER A 291 -7.61 -10.20 3.83
N PHE A 292 -8.85 -10.49 3.41
CA PHE A 292 -9.92 -10.87 4.32
C PHE A 292 -9.63 -12.21 5.00
N LEU A 293 -9.19 -13.20 4.23
CA LEU A 293 -8.82 -14.49 4.77
C LEU A 293 -7.71 -14.32 5.82
N THR A 294 -6.61 -13.62 5.48
CA THR A 294 -5.52 -13.35 6.43
C THR A 294 -6.03 -12.70 7.71
N PHE A 295 -6.82 -11.63 7.59
CA PHE A 295 -7.40 -10.94 8.75
C PHE A 295 -8.20 -11.90 9.63
N PHE A 296 -9.10 -12.68 9.04
CA PHE A 296 -9.94 -13.59 9.83
C PHE A 296 -9.17 -14.78 10.42
N THR A 297 -8.10 -15.23 9.76
CA THR A 297 -7.24 -16.33 10.26
C THR A 297 -6.17 -15.88 11.25
N THR A 298 -6.00 -14.56 11.43
CA THR A 298 -5.05 -14.01 12.38
C THR A 298 -5.41 -14.46 13.80
N ARG A 299 -4.41 -14.88 14.56
CA ARG A 299 -4.52 -15.28 15.95
C ARG A 299 -5.22 -14.20 16.76
N ASP A 300 -6.09 -14.65 17.66
CA ASP A 300 -6.90 -13.81 18.54
C ASP A 300 -7.96 -12.93 17.85
N ILE A 301 -8.09 -12.99 16.52
CA ILE A 301 -9.25 -12.42 15.82
C ILE A 301 -10.41 -13.42 15.89
N SER A 302 -11.48 -13.00 16.56
CA SER A 302 -12.64 -13.83 16.80
C SER A 302 -13.75 -13.52 15.81
N ILE A 303 -14.19 -14.54 15.08
CA ILE A 303 -15.39 -14.45 14.25
C ILE A 303 -16.64 -14.04 15.06
N THR A 304 -16.66 -14.31 16.38
CA THR A 304 -17.78 -13.87 17.23
C THR A 304 -17.87 -12.35 17.32
N SER A 305 -16.76 -11.63 17.16
CA SER A 305 -16.76 -10.18 17.06
C SER A 305 -17.46 -9.74 15.78
N TYR A 306 -17.18 -10.40 14.66
CA TYR A 306 -17.84 -10.16 13.38
C TYR A 306 -19.34 -10.49 13.41
N LEU A 307 -19.75 -11.57 14.07
CA LEU A 307 -21.16 -11.96 14.24
C LEU A 307 -21.99 -10.91 15.01
N LYS A 308 -21.35 -10.09 15.88
CA LYS A 308 -22.04 -8.98 16.56
C LYS A 308 -22.47 -7.89 15.58
N PHE A 309 -21.85 -7.83 14.40
CA PHE A 309 -22.25 -6.92 13.34
C PHE A 309 -23.34 -7.57 12.49
N ASN A 310 -24.43 -6.83 12.28
CA ASN A 310 -25.61 -7.28 11.51
C ASN A 310 -25.34 -7.47 9.99
N THR A 311 -24.08 -7.64 9.57
CA THR A 311 -23.68 -7.86 8.18
C THR A 311 -23.40 -9.31 7.86
N PHE A 312 -23.08 -10.16 8.85
CA PHE A 312 -22.68 -11.56 8.63
C PHE A 312 -23.60 -12.34 7.67
N SER A 313 -24.91 -12.29 7.90
CA SER A 313 -25.89 -12.99 7.06
C SER A 313 -25.88 -12.52 5.60
N LYS A 314 -25.69 -11.21 5.40
CA LYS A 314 -25.56 -10.62 4.06
C LYS A 314 -24.25 -11.05 3.41
N ASP A 315 -23.16 -11.08 4.18
CA ASP A 315 -21.83 -11.43 3.71
C ASP A 315 -21.73 -12.91 3.33
N PHE A 316 -22.27 -13.80 4.15
CA PHE A 316 -22.40 -15.22 3.84
C PHE A 316 -23.18 -15.46 2.54
N SER A 317 -24.30 -14.74 2.35
CA SER A 317 -25.09 -14.79 1.12
C SER A 317 -24.31 -14.27 -0.10
N SER A 318 -23.55 -13.17 0.07
CA SER A 318 -22.68 -12.60 -0.97
C SER A 318 -21.58 -13.58 -1.38
N ILE A 319 -20.87 -14.21 -0.43
CA ILE A 319 -19.84 -15.22 -0.70
C ILE A 319 -20.43 -16.40 -1.49
N CYS A 320 -21.60 -16.90 -1.09
CA CYS A 320 -22.28 -17.98 -1.81
C CYS A 320 -22.69 -17.60 -3.24
N LYS A 321 -23.07 -16.34 -3.47
CA LYS A 321 -23.33 -15.82 -4.83
C LYS A 321 -22.05 -15.77 -5.65
N ILE A 322 -20.97 -15.25 -5.09
CA ILE A 322 -19.66 -15.17 -5.75
C ILE A 322 -19.19 -16.56 -6.17
N ILE A 323 -19.22 -17.56 -5.28
CA ILE A 323 -18.87 -18.95 -5.60
C ILE A 323 -19.70 -19.48 -6.76
N ASN A 324 -21.02 -19.25 -6.74
CA ASN A 324 -21.90 -19.70 -7.82
C ASN A 324 -21.63 -19.01 -9.16
N LEU A 325 -21.17 -17.75 -9.15
CA LEU A 325 -20.75 -17.02 -10.35
C LEU A 325 -19.42 -17.57 -10.89
N LEU A 326 -18.40 -17.70 -10.02
CA LEU A 326 -17.08 -18.23 -10.38
C LEU A 326 -17.15 -19.70 -10.83
N TYR A 327 -18.05 -20.50 -10.27
CA TYR A 327 -18.23 -21.90 -10.64
C TYR A 327 -18.53 -22.09 -12.14
N LYS A 328 -19.21 -21.11 -12.77
CA LYS A 328 -19.52 -21.15 -14.22
C LYS A 328 -18.27 -21.13 -15.10
N CYS A 329 -17.16 -20.59 -14.61
CA CYS A 329 -15.90 -20.43 -15.32
C CYS A 329 -14.70 -20.93 -14.49
N LYS A 330 -14.93 -21.88 -13.57
CA LYS A 330 -13.94 -22.29 -12.56
C LYS A 330 -12.57 -22.68 -13.13
N ASP A 331 -12.54 -23.28 -14.33
CA ASP A 331 -11.31 -23.73 -14.98
C ASP A 331 -10.45 -22.54 -15.47
N GLU A 332 -11.03 -21.35 -15.63
CA GLU A 332 -10.34 -20.11 -16.04
C GLU A 332 -9.93 -19.25 -14.83
N VAL A 333 -10.54 -19.47 -13.66
CA VAL A 333 -10.38 -18.63 -12.46
C VAL A 333 -10.06 -19.44 -11.19
N GLU A 334 -9.42 -20.60 -11.37
CA GLU A 334 -9.17 -21.61 -10.31
C GLU A 334 -8.62 -20.99 -9.02
N GLU A 335 -7.57 -20.18 -9.11
CA GLU A 335 -6.94 -19.56 -7.94
C GLU A 335 -7.90 -18.66 -7.14
N SER A 336 -8.72 -17.86 -7.83
CA SER A 336 -9.69 -16.97 -7.18
C SER A 336 -10.89 -17.74 -6.65
N PHE A 337 -11.30 -18.79 -7.35
CA PHE A 337 -12.36 -19.69 -6.92
C PHE A 337 -11.98 -20.43 -5.64
N ASP A 338 -10.79 -21.02 -5.60
CA ASP A 338 -10.26 -21.73 -4.43
C ASP A 338 -10.11 -20.79 -3.23
N LEU A 339 -9.64 -19.56 -3.46
CA LEU A 339 -9.48 -18.57 -2.39
C LEU A 339 -10.82 -18.17 -1.76
N VAL A 340 -11.88 -17.99 -2.56
CA VAL A 340 -13.22 -17.69 -2.04
C VAL A 340 -13.83 -18.91 -1.34
N LEU A 341 -13.58 -20.12 -1.85
CA LEU A 341 -14.02 -21.35 -1.17
C LEU A 341 -13.33 -21.52 0.18
N GLU A 342 -12.03 -21.26 0.25
CA GLU A 342 -11.24 -21.32 1.47
C GLU A 342 -11.75 -20.30 2.50
N PHE A 343 -12.10 -19.10 2.04
CA PHE A 343 -12.72 -18.08 2.88
C PHE A 343 -14.10 -18.50 3.41
N LEU A 344 -14.94 -19.13 2.59
CA LEU A 344 -16.20 -19.71 3.06
C LEU A 344 -15.98 -20.86 4.04
N ALA A 345 -15.00 -21.73 3.78
CA ALA A 345 -14.67 -22.86 4.64
C ALA A 345 -14.26 -22.38 6.04
N TYR A 346 -13.46 -21.31 6.14
CA TYR A 346 -13.14 -20.66 7.40
C TYR A 346 -14.40 -20.20 8.16
N PHE A 347 -15.37 -19.55 7.51
CA PHE A 347 -16.62 -19.16 8.17
C PHE A 347 -17.41 -20.39 8.68
N ILE A 348 -17.49 -21.44 7.86
CA ILE A 348 -18.20 -22.66 8.23
C ILE A 348 -17.52 -23.36 9.41
N CYS A 349 -16.18 -23.40 9.49
CA CYS A 349 -15.50 -24.03 10.61
C CYS A 349 -15.59 -23.21 11.91
N SER A 350 -15.72 -21.88 11.78
CA SER A 350 -15.55 -20.96 12.92
C SER A 350 -16.86 -20.57 13.62
N ILE A 351 -18.02 -20.83 13.02
CA ILE A 351 -19.34 -20.50 13.61
C ILE A 351 -20.07 -21.73 14.14
N ASP A 352 -21.00 -21.52 15.07
CA ASP A 352 -21.79 -22.60 15.63
C ASP A 352 -22.81 -23.16 14.62
N LYS A 353 -23.15 -24.42 14.82
CA LYS A 353 -24.07 -25.18 13.97
C LYS A 353 -25.43 -24.50 13.75
N HIS A 354 -26.00 -23.88 14.78
CA HIS A 354 -27.34 -23.28 14.67
C HIS A 354 -27.29 -22.07 13.74
N THR A 355 -26.23 -21.26 13.84
CA THR A 355 -25.96 -20.15 12.95
C THR A 355 -25.78 -20.62 11.50
N ILE A 356 -24.97 -21.66 11.25
CA ILE A 356 -24.80 -22.24 9.90
C ILE A 356 -26.16 -22.59 9.29
N LEU A 357 -26.97 -23.40 9.99
CA LEU A 357 -28.26 -23.86 9.48
C LEU A 357 -29.20 -22.70 9.18
N THR A 358 -29.21 -21.67 10.03
CA THR A 358 -30.01 -20.46 9.84
C THR A 358 -29.61 -19.70 8.58
N GLU A 359 -28.32 -19.61 8.27
CA GLU A 359 -27.84 -18.97 7.06
C GLU A 359 -28.12 -19.80 5.80
N LEU A 360 -27.99 -21.12 5.86
CA LEU A 360 -28.31 -21.99 4.72
C LEU A 360 -29.79 -21.93 4.32
N GLN A 361 -30.68 -21.74 5.30
CA GLN A 361 -32.11 -21.56 5.03
C GLN A 361 -32.42 -20.32 4.20
N LYS A 362 -31.54 -19.31 4.21
CA LYS A 362 -31.71 -18.06 3.46
C LYS A 362 -31.17 -18.15 2.03
N ILE A 363 -30.47 -19.23 1.69
CA ILE A 363 -29.87 -19.42 0.36
C ILE A 363 -30.87 -20.14 -0.55
N GLU A 364 -30.96 -19.66 -1.79
CA GLU A 364 -31.74 -20.32 -2.84
C GLU A 364 -31.27 -21.78 -3.04
N TYR A 365 -32.20 -22.74 -3.02
CA TYR A 365 -31.89 -24.18 -3.02
C TYR A 365 -30.86 -24.60 -4.08
N LYS A 366 -31.04 -24.15 -5.34
CA LYS A 366 -30.12 -24.47 -6.44
C LYS A 366 -28.70 -23.98 -6.18
N ARG A 367 -28.56 -22.77 -5.63
CA ARG A 367 -27.27 -22.17 -5.28
C ARG A 367 -26.62 -22.93 -4.12
N GLY A 368 -27.41 -23.30 -3.12
CA GLY A 368 -26.95 -24.09 -1.97
C GLY A 368 -26.34 -25.43 -2.39
N ILE A 369 -26.96 -26.12 -3.36
CA ILE A 369 -26.42 -27.38 -3.92
C ILE A 369 -25.06 -27.17 -4.60
N VAL A 370 -24.91 -26.11 -5.40
CA VAL A 370 -23.64 -25.80 -6.07
C VAL A 370 -22.54 -25.58 -5.04
N VAL A 371 -22.78 -24.69 -4.07
CA VAL A 371 -21.81 -24.38 -2.99
C VAL A 371 -21.46 -25.63 -2.19
N LEU A 372 -22.44 -26.45 -1.82
CA LEU A 372 -22.21 -27.72 -1.11
C LEU A 372 -21.32 -28.68 -1.90
N ASN A 373 -21.56 -28.84 -3.20
CA ASN A 373 -20.73 -29.70 -4.04
C ASN A 373 -19.29 -29.18 -4.13
N CYS A 374 -19.12 -27.86 -4.26
CA CYS A 374 -17.79 -27.22 -4.29
C CYS A 374 -17.03 -27.46 -2.98
N LEU A 375 -17.67 -27.23 -1.83
CA LEU A 375 -17.08 -27.47 -0.51
C LEU A 375 -16.73 -28.96 -0.30
N LYS A 376 -17.52 -29.87 -0.86
CA LYS A 376 -17.23 -31.32 -0.79
C LYS A 376 -16.00 -31.68 -1.62
N GLU A 377 -15.84 -31.07 -2.79
CA GLU A 377 -14.67 -31.26 -3.64
C GLU A 377 -13.40 -30.72 -2.96
N SER A 378 -13.50 -29.56 -2.30
CA SER A 378 -12.38 -28.91 -1.62
C SER A 378 -12.00 -29.50 -0.25
N LEU A 379 -12.79 -30.42 0.32
CA LEU A 379 -12.51 -31.06 1.62
C LEU A 379 -11.11 -31.69 1.74
N LYS A 380 -10.51 -32.12 0.62
CA LYS A 380 -9.18 -32.74 0.60
C LYS A 380 -8.04 -31.74 0.54
N THR A 381 -8.33 -30.51 0.13
CA THR A 381 -7.34 -29.47 -0.17
C THR A 381 -7.47 -28.24 0.73
N SER A 382 -8.61 -28.06 1.40
CA SER A 382 -8.84 -26.94 2.32
C SER A 382 -7.98 -27.04 3.57
N SER A 383 -7.52 -25.89 4.06
CA SER A 383 -6.80 -25.78 5.34
C SER A 383 -7.72 -25.91 6.55
N PHE A 384 -9.05 -25.86 6.36
CA PHE A 384 -10.04 -25.90 7.43
C PHE A 384 -10.83 -27.21 7.42
N ASP A 385 -10.87 -27.92 8.55
CA ASP A 385 -11.71 -29.11 8.69
C ASP A 385 -13.19 -28.73 8.87
N ILE A 386 -13.92 -28.75 7.75
CA ILE A 386 -15.37 -28.53 7.71
C ILE A 386 -16.18 -29.83 7.70
N SER A 387 -15.55 -30.99 7.89
CA SER A 387 -16.17 -32.31 7.70
C SER A 387 -17.39 -32.54 8.59
N GLU A 388 -17.34 -32.08 9.84
CA GLU A 388 -18.45 -32.20 10.77
C GLU A 388 -19.61 -31.28 10.39
N ASN A 389 -19.30 -30.02 10.05
CA ASN A 389 -20.31 -29.02 9.72
C ASN A 389 -20.97 -29.27 8.36
N LEU A 390 -20.25 -29.84 7.39
CA LEU A 390 -20.80 -30.22 6.09
C LEU A 390 -21.88 -31.30 6.16
N LYS A 391 -21.83 -32.20 7.15
CA LYS A 391 -22.89 -33.21 7.34
C LYS A 391 -24.27 -32.55 7.48
N TYR A 392 -24.32 -31.35 8.06
CA TYR A 392 -25.56 -30.59 8.23
C TYR A 392 -26.04 -29.94 6.94
N PHE A 393 -25.13 -29.48 6.08
CA PHE A 393 -25.49 -29.04 4.74
C PHE A 393 -26.15 -30.18 3.95
N PHE A 394 -25.59 -31.39 4.03
CA PHE A 394 -26.18 -32.56 3.37
C PHE A 394 -27.58 -32.90 3.89
N LEU A 395 -27.81 -32.80 5.20
CA LEU A 395 -29.13 -33.07 5.77
C LEU A 395 -30.18 -32.04 5.36
N TYR A 396 -29.78 -30.78 5.12
CA TYR A 396 -30.71 -29.72 4.73
C TYR A 396 -31.06 -29.76 3.23
N PHE A 397 -30.08 -30.07 2.37
CA PHE A 397 -30.27 -30.04 0.92
C PHE A 397 -30.64 -31.38 0.28
N LYS A 398 -30.72 -32.46 1.07
CA LYS A 398 -31.27 -33.75 0.67
C LYS A 398 -32.79 -33.74 0.73
#